data_AF-A0A7C6ZT39-F1
#
_entry.id   AF-A0A7C6ZT39-F1
#
_cell.length_a   1.000
_cell.length_b   1.000
_cell.length_c   1.000
_cell.angle_alpha   90.00
_cell.angle_beta   90.00
_cell.angle_gamma   90.00
#
_symmetry.space_group_name_H-M   'P 1'
#
loop_
_entity.id
_entity.type
_entity.pdbx_description
1 polymer ?
#
loop_
_entity_poly.entity_id
_entity_poly.type
_entity_poly.pdbx_seq_one_letter_code
_entity_poly.pdbx_strand_id
1 'polypeptide(L)'
;MNKLSMKLRGRLASAGLTMVLGVALLAAAACSMPGAATPEPVGETPAATDVAAVAAAPVDATAVAARDGMYDAPPEMTIDPTKYYYATIKTEHGDIKLQLYADRAPMTVNNFVFLAREGFYDNTTFHRVLADFMAQAGDPTGTGMGGPGYEFADEFWPGATFDRRGLLAMANAGPNTNGSQFFITFAPTPWLDGNHTIFGEVIEGDDVLSQITLRDPSAGATAPGDLIKTITIEESDVSLLPTPTPLPPTPTPFPPTSLEGDRPLADLSGDEKANYFNTAPEMVIDTAKSYTATVATSQGEFTISLFDDDAPTAVNNFVVLANLGFYDNTPVNDVSPEQLVVIGAPNNDPTKDVGYTIKPEVGLPTTPITGSVAYRSLTQDVDGSIIASGSQLFLALSPPPSDVNSAYSFFGLVVDGVDILSSLTLSDTIESITIVEE
;
A
#
# COMPACT_ATOMS: atom_id res chain seq x y z
N MET A 1 9.72 -25.90 -65.01
CA MET A 1 11.01 -25.76 -64.28
C MET A 1 10.81 -26.17 -62.83
N ASN A 2 11.79 -26.87 -62.27
CA ASN A 2 11.74 -27.90 -61.23
C ASN A 2 10.94 -27.64 -59.93
N LYS A 3 10.12 -28.65 -59.57
CA LYS A 3 9.97 -29.18 -58.20
C LYS A 3 10.87 -30.42 -58.09
N LEU A 4 11.49 -30.68 -56.95
CA LEU A 4 11.85 -32.05 -56.56
C LEU A 4 11.95 -32.20 -55.02
N SER A 5 11.27 -33.21 -54.50
CA SER A 5 11.41 -33.78 -53.15
C SER A 5 12.39 -34.95 -53.17
N MET A 6 13.02 -35.33 -52.05
CA MET A 6 13.03 -36.74 -51.59
C MET A 6 13.63 -36.96 -50.19
N LYS A 7 13.05 -37.98 -49.54
CA LYS A 7 13.32 -38.62 -48.24
C LYS A 7 14.59 -39.49 -48.22
N LEU A 8 15.08 -39.80 -47.02
CA LEU A 8 15.69 -41.10 -46.63
C LEU A 8 15.66 -41.20 -45.07
N ARG A 9 14.84 -42.06 -44.41
CA ARG A 9 15.08 -43.47 -43.95
C ARG A 9 16.52 -43.69 -43.43
N GLY A 10 16.85 -44.14 -42.22
CA GLY A 10 16.17 -44.94 -41.17
C GLY A 10 16.94 -46.27 -40.96
N ARG A 11 17.36 -46.61 -39.73
CA ARG A 11 17.52 -48.00 -39.20
C ARG A 11 18.04 -48.09 -37.75
N LEU A 12 17.29 -48.82 -36.92
CA LEU A 12 17.71 -49.51 -35.68
C LEU A 12 18.42 -50.84 -36.02
N ALA A 13 19.26 -51.35 -35.08
CA ALA A 13 19.19 -52.71 -34.49
C ALA A 13 20.50 -53.07 -33.73
N SER A 14 20.40 -53.41 -32.42
CA SER A 14 20.73 -54.73 -31.81
C SER A 14 22.23 -54.97 -31.50
N ALA A 15 22.70 -55.71 -30.49
CA ALA A 15 22.18 -56.43 -29.33
C ALA A 15 23.40 -56.95 -28.52
N GLY A 16 23.21 -57.28 -27.24
CA GLY A 16 23.74 -58.53 -26.68
C GLY A 16 24.86 -58.50 -25.62
N LEU A 17 24.52 -59.05 -24.44
CA LEU A 17 25.30 -59.98 -23.58
C LEU A 17 26.52 -59.40 -22.80
N THR A 18 26.83 -59.70 -21.53
CA THR A 18 26.54 -60.87 -20.67
C THR A 18 26.75 -60.51 -19.17
N MET A 19 26.14 -61.33 -18.32
CA MET A 19 25.95 -61.33 -16.86
C MET A 19 27.13 -61.90 -16.05
N VAL A 20 26.98 -61.89 -14.71
CA VAL A 20 27.61 -62.74 -13.63
C VAL A 20 28.69 -62.02 -12.82
N LEU A 21 28.86 -62.14 -11.49
CA LEU A 21 28.13 -62.55 -10.28
C LEU A 21 29.18 -62.39 -9.15
N GLY A 22 28.82 -61.98 -7.93
CA GLY A 22 29.79 -61.94 -6.83
C GLY A 22 29.19 -61.60 -5.48
N VAL A 23 28.45 -62.55 -4.90
CA VAL A 23 28.14 -62.59 -3.46
C VAL A 23 29.25 -63.37 -2.76
N ALA A 24 29.80 -62.84 -1.67
CA ALA A 24 30.52 -63.61 -0.67
C ALA A 24 30.09 -63.16 0.74
N LEU A 25 29.73 -64.15 1.55
CA LEU A 25 29.18 -64.08 2.90
C LEU A 25 30.20 -64.69 3.88
N LEU A 26 30.06 -64.35 5.17
CA LEU A 26 30.44 -65.08 6.39
C LEU A 26 31.79 -64.82 7.09
N ALA A 27 31.68 -64.38 8.35
CA ALA A 27 31.99 -65.12 9.60
C ALA A 27 32.89 -64.40 10.64
N ALA A 28 32.43 -64.52 11.89
CA ALA A 28 32.85 -63.90 13.14
C ALA A 28 34.20 -64.36 13.72
N ALA A 29 34.77 -63.54 14.62
CA ALA A 29 35.50 -64.00 15.80
C ALA A 29 35.46 -62.93 16.93
N ALA A 30 35.23 -63.42 18.15
CA ALA A 30 34.99 -62.68 19.39
C ALA A 30 36.25 -62.58 20.29
N CYS A 31 36.09 -61.85 21.42
CA CYS A 31 36.90 -61.74 22.66
C CYS A 31 37.34 -60.27 22.91
N SER A 32 37.17 -59.61 24.07
CA SER A 32 36.80 -59.98 25.44
C SER A 32 36.36 -58.72 26.20
N MET A 33 35.44 -58.85 27.17
CA MET A 33 35.25 -57.86 28.25
C MET A 33 36.23 -58.11 29.41
N PRO A 34 36.43 -57.13 30.31
CA PRO A 34 35.78 -57.28 31.63
C PRO A 34 35.33 -55.96 32.30
N GLY A 35 34.41 -56.09 33.27
CA GLY A 35 34.45 -55.30 34.51
C GLY A 35 33.29 -54.35 34.76
N ALA A 36 32.28 -54.84 35.47
CA ALA A 36 31.11 -54.10 35.93
C ALA A 36 31.39 -53.15 37.10
N ALA A 37 30.67 -52.03 37.14
CA ALA A 37 30.37 -51.27 38.35
C ALA A 37 28.89 -50.85 38.30
N THR A 38 28.13 -51.25 39.31
CA THR A 38 26.72 -50.92 39.55
C THR A 38 26.52 -49.47 39.96
N PRO A 39 25.34 -48.90 39.69
CA PRO A 39 24.68 -48.08 40.71
C PRO A 39 23.22 -48.48 40.98
N GLU A 40 22.81 -48.10 42.19
CA GLU A 40 21.52 -48.28 42.88
C GLU A 40 20.30 -47.60 42.21
N PRO A 41 19.06 -47.94 42.62
CA PRO A 41 17.86 -47.70 41.83
C PRO A 41 17.29 -46.30 42.04
N VAL A 42 16.90 -45.65 40.94
CA VAL A 42 16.10 -44.41 40.93
C VAL A 42 14.68 -44.78 40.52
N GLY A 43 13.72 -44.19 41.24
CA GLY A 43 12.33 -44.62 41.36
C GLY A 43 11.51 -44.72 40.07
N GLU A 44 10.44 -45.50 40.20
CA GLU A 44 9.40 -45.75 39.20
C GLU A 44 8.78 -44.44 38.68
N THR A 45 8.95 -44.21 37.38
CA THR A 45 8.13 -43.28 36.60
C THR A 45 6.70 -43.83 36.55
N PRO A 46 5.65 -43.07 36.93
CA PRO A 46 4.29 -43.52 36.70
C PRO A 46 4.00 -43.52 35.20
N ALA A 47 3.38 -44.60 34.74
CA ALA A 47 2.91 -44.77 33.38
C ALA A 47 2.07 -43.54 32.95
N ALA A 48 2.39 -43.01 31.77
CA ALA A 48 1.57 -42.03 31.09
C ALA A 48 0.19 -42.63 30.83
N THR A 49 -0.82 -42.15 31.55
CA THR A 49 -2.23 -42.32 31.19
C THR A 49 -2.48 -41.56 29.90
N ASP A 50 -2.95 -42.28 28.88
CA ASP A 50 -3.53 -41.75 27.66
C ASP A 50 -4.54 -40.64 27.98
N VAL A 51 -4.16 -39.39 27.74
CA VAL A 51 -5.11 -38.30 27.56
C VAL A 51 -5.62 -38.43 26.14
N ALA A 52 -6.79 -39.04 26.00
CA ALA A 52 -7.56 -39.02 24.77
C ALA A 52 -7.67 -37.56 24.28
N ALA A 53 -7.25 -37.32 23.05
CA ALA A 53 -7.50 -36.07 22.35
C ALA A 53 -9.00 -35.80 22.39
N VAL A 54 -9.40 -34.75 23.12
CA VAL A 54 -10.76 -34.22 23.03
C VAL A 54 -10.86 -33.60 21.64
N ALA A 55 -11.44 -34.35 20.70
CA ALA A 55 -11.82 -33.81 19.41
C ALA A 55 -12.65 -32.55 19.65
N ALA A 56 -12.18 -31.42 19.12
CA ALA A 56 -12.96 -30.19 19.10
C ALA A 56 -14.34 -30.51 18.49
N ALA A 57 -15.42 -30.06 19.13
CA ALA A 57 -16.76 -30.21 18.59
C ALA A 57 -16.78 -29.67 17.15
N PRO A 58 -17.50 -30.32 16.21
CA PRO A 58 -17.55 -29.84 14.84
C PRO A 58 -18.13 -28.44 14.82
N VAL A 59 -17.38 -27.49 14.25
CA VAL A 59 -17.85 -26.15 13.99
C VAL A 59 -19.07 -26.24 13.07
N ASP A 60 -20.17 -25.56 13.42
CA ASP A 60 -21.33 -25.45 12.55
C ASP A 60 -21.02 -24.51 11.37
N ALA A 61 -20.48 -25.07 10.28
CA ALA A 61 -20.13 -24.33 9.07
C ALA A 61 -21.33 -23.58 8.46
N THR A 62 -22.55 -24.07 8.70
CA THR A 62 -23.80 -23.42 8.28
C THR A 62 -24.04 -22.10 9.02
N ALA A 63 -23.68 -22.05 10.30
CA ALA A 63 -23.79 -20.82 11.10
C ALA A 63 -22.72 -19.79 10.72
N VAL A 64 -21.53 -20.23 10.32
CA VAL A 64 -20.47 -19.33 9.82
C VAL A 64 -20.88 -18.74 8.47
N ALA A 65 -21.33 -19.58 7.53
CA ALA A 65 -21.79 -19.16 6.21
C ALA A 65 -23.00 -18.20 6.25
N ALA A 66 -23.82 -18.25 7.30
CA ALA A 66 -24.93 -17.31 7.49
C ALA A 66 -24.48 -15.86 7.72
N ARG A 67 -23.19 -15.61 7.95
CA ARG A 67 -22.61 -14.26 8.05
C ARG A 67 -22.27 -13.66 6.69
N ASP A 68 -22.38 -14.42 5.60
CA ASP A 68 -22.22 -13.88 4.26
C ASP A 68 -23.28 -12.82 3.98
N GLY A 69 -22.84 -11.62 3.60
CA GLY A 69 -23.75 -10.51 3.34
C GLY A 69 -24.48 -9.96 4.59
N MET A 70 -23.90 -10.12 5.79
CA MET A 70 -24.56 -9.77 7.06
C MET A 70 -24.78 -8.26 7.27
N TYR A 71 -23.98 -7.41 6.61
CA TYR A 71 -23.97 -5.96 6.80
C TYR A 71 -24.33 -5.23 5.50
N ASP A 72 -25.14 -4.16 5.63
CA ASP A 72 -25.60 -3.37 4.49
C ASP A 72 -24.63 -2.24 4.08
N ALA A 73 -23.68 -1.87 4.94
CA ALA A 73 -22.74 -0.78 4.72
C ALA A 73 -21.45 -0.95 5.54
N PRO A 74 -20.33 -0.32 5.12
CA PRO A 74 -19.11 -0.28 5.91
C PRO A 74 -19.34 0.35 7.30
N PRO A 75 -18.61 -0.09 8.35
CA PRO A 75 -18.77 0.45 9.69
C PRO A 75 -18.29 1.90 9.78
N GLU A 76 -18.92 2.68 10.67
CA GLU A 76 -18.43 4.02 11.01
C GLU A 76 -17.02 3.96 11.63
N MET A 77 -16.26 5.06 11.50
CA MET A 77 -14.92 5.17 12.05
C MET A 77 -14.96 5.21 13.58
N THR A 78 -14.44 4.18 14.24
CA THR A 78 -14.45 4.06 15.71
C THR A 78 -13.07 3.91 16.33
N ILE A 79 -12.07 3.54 15.54
CA ILE A 79 -10.68 3.45 16.00
C ILE A 79 -10.04 4.85 16.08
N ASP A 80 -8.97 4.96 16.87
CA ASP A 80 -8.11 6.13 16.92
C ASP A 80 -6.86 5.86 16.06
N PRO A 81 -6.72 6.47 14.86
CA PRO A 81 -5.58 6.23 13.97
C PRO A 81 -4.21 6.57 14.57
N THR A 82 -4.18 7.34 15.66
CA THR A 82 -2.93 7.71 16.34
C THR A 82 -2.40 6.60 17.26
N LYS A 83 -3.19 5.54 17.47
CA LYS A 83 -2.83 4.40 18.31
C LYS A 83 -2.41 3.18 17.50
N TYR A 84 -1.72 2.29 18.18
CA TYR A 84 -1.35 0.99 17.63
C TYR A 84 -2.42 -0.04 17.95
N TYR A 85 -2.77 -0.83 16.94
CA TYR A 85 -3.68 -1.95 17.07
C TYR A 85 -2.94 -3.25 16.79
N TYR A 86 -3.19 -4.25 17.61
CA TYR A 86 -2.67 -5.60 17.42
C TYR A 86 -3.80 -6.58 17.24
N ALA A 87 -3.68 -7.42 16.22
CA ALA A 87 -4.61 -8.51 15.98
C ALA A 87 -3.91 -9.84 16.24
N THR A 88 -4.48 -10.66 17.12
CA THR A 88 -4.00 -12.03 17.33
C THR A 88 -4.98 -12.99 16.68
N ILE A 89 -4.58 -13.60 15.57
CA ILE A 89 -5.34 -14.65 14.89
C ILE A 89 -5.04 -15.96 15.61
N LYS A 90 -6.04 -16.48 16.33
CA LYS A 90 -5.94 -17.77 17.01
C LYS A 90 -6.33 -18.87 16.05
N THR A 91 -5.40 -19.75 15.71
CA THR A 91 -5.63 -20.85 14.77
C THR A 91 -5.61 -22.21 15.48
N GLU A 92 -5.80 -23.29 14.73
CA GLU A 92 -5.54 -24.65 15.26
C GLU A 92 -4.06 -24.98 15.44
N HIS A 93 -3.18 -24.29 14.70
CA HIS A 93 -1.72 -24.47 14.74
C HIS A 93 -1.02 -23.59 15.78
N GLY A 94 -1.71 -22.56 16.28
CA GLY A 94 -1.17 -21.60 17.25
C GLY A 94 -1.69 -20.18 17.00
N ASP A 95 -1.04 -19.21 17.62
CA ASP A 95 -1.41 -17.80 17.53
C ASP A 95 -0.46 -17.07 16.57
N ILE A 96 -1.03 -16.25 15.67
CA ILE A 96 -0.29 -15.34 14.78
C ILE A 96 -0.63 -13.92 15.23
N LYS A 97 0.36 -13.17 15.72
CA LYS A 97 0.18 -11.78 16.15
C LYS A 97 0.61 -10.82 15.06
N LEU A 98 -0.25 -9.86 14.76
CA LEU A 98 -0.09 -8.84 13.73
C LEU A 98 -0.09 -7.46 14.40
N GLN A 99 0.75 -6.55 13.91
CA GLN A 99 0.59 -5.11 14.13
C GLN A 99 -0.14 -4.50 12.93
N LEU A 100 -1.20 -3.73 13.19
CA LEU A 100 -2.00 -3.07 12.16
C LEU A 100 -1.53 -1.63 11.96
N TYR A 101 -1.60 -1.15 10.72
CA TYR A 101 -1.16 0.19 10.31
C TYR A 101 -2.32 1.19 10.31
N ALA A 102 -2.87 1.47 11.49
CA ALA A 102 -4.05 2.34 11.65
C ALA A 102 -3.81 3.78 11.17
N ASP A 103 -2.57 4.25 11.25
CA ASP A 103 -2.10 5.54 10.75
C ASP A 103 -2.02 5.60 9.22
N ARG A 104 -1.91 4.44 8.54
CA ARG A 104 -1.70 4.34 7.09
C ARG A 104 -2.93 3.95 6.31
N ALA A 105 -3.69 3.00 6.84
CA ALA A 105 -4.90 2.44 6.24
C ALA A 105 -6.06 2.46 7.26
N PRO A 106 -6.46 3.66 7.74
CA PRO A 106 -7.43 3.80 8.84
C PRO A 106 -8.79 3.14 8.54
N MET A 107 -9.31 3.24 7.32
CA MET A 107 -10.60 2.66 6.96
C MET A 107 -10.53 1.12 6.94
N THR A 108 -9.44 0.58 6.41
CA THR A 108 -9.18 -0.86 6.33
C THR A 108 -8.98 -1.45 7.71
N VAL A 109 -8.17 -0.79 8.56
CA VAL A 109 -7.97 -1.22 9.95
C VAL A 109 -9.27 -1.10 10.74
N ASN A 110 -10.05 -0.04 10.57
CA ASN A 110 -11.35 0.11 11.22
C ASN A 110 -12.30 -1.03 10.83
N ASN A 111 -12.40 -1.33 9.55
CA ASN A 111 -13.19 -2.44 9.02
C ASN A 111 -12.75 -3.79 9.63
N PHE A 112 -11.46 -4.08 9.61
CA PHE A 112 -10.92 -5.34 10.13
C PHE A 112 -11.15 -5.46 11.64
N VAL A 113 -10.91 -4.40 12.41
CA VAL A 113 -11.11 -4.34 13.86
C VAL A 113 -12.59 -4.52 14.21
N PHE A 114 -13.49 -3.85 13.50
CA PHE A 114 -14.93 -3.99 13.67
C PHE A 114 -15.37 -5.44 13.46
N LEU A 115 -15.04 -6.03 12.30
CA LEU A 115 -15.42 -7.41 11.97
C LEU A 115 -14.83 -8.43 12.96
N ALA A 116 -13.58 -8.23 13.41
CA ALA A 116 -12.97 -9.07 14.44
C ALA A 116 -13.72 -8.97 15.78
N ARG A 117 -14.08 -7.77 16.23
CA ARG A 117 -14.82 -7.56 17.49
C ARG A 117 -16.24 -8.13 17.46
N GLU A 118 -16.90 -8.10 16.31
CA GLU A 118 -18.21 -8.72 16.09
C GLU A 118 -18.14 -10.26 15.95
N GLY A 119 -16.94 -10.85 16.01
CA GLY A 119 -16.73 -12.29 15.85
C GLY A 119 -17.03 -12.78 14.42
N PHE A 120 -17.00 -11.89 13.43
CA PHE A 120 -17.29 -12.21 12.03
C PHE A 120 -16.34 -13.31 11.51
N TYR A 121 -15.05 -13.19 11.87
CA TYR A 121 -14.00 -14.13 11.48
C TYR A 121 -13.97 -15.43 12.28
N ASP A 122 -14.77 -15.55 13.35
CA ASP A 122 -14.75 -16.72 14.22
C ASP A 122 -15.15 -17.99 13.47
N ASN A 123 -14.26 -18.97 13.50
CA ASN A 123 -14.37 -20.24 12.80
C ASN A 123 -14.46 -20.15 11.27
N THR A 124 -13.99 -19.04 10.68
CA THR A 124 -13.70 -18.99 9.24
C THR A 124 -12.43 -19.80 8.93
N THR A 125 -12.10 -20.00 7.65
CA THR A 125 -10.94 -20.80 7.25
C THR A 125 -9.98 -20.04 6.36
N PHE A 126 -8.71 -20.45 6.42
CA PHE A 126 -7.74 -20.19 5.35
C PHE A 126 -8.12 -21.01 4.12
N HIS A 127 -9.03 -20.47 3.31
CA HIS A 127 -9.59 -21.15 2.16
C HIS A 127 -8.64 -21.16 0.95
N ARG A 128 -7.71 -20.17 0.90
CA ARG A 128 -6.68 -19.85 -0.10
C ARG A 128 -5.22 -19.99 0.37
N VAL A 129 -4.48 -21.10 0.22
CA VAL A 129 -3.08 -21.15 0.73
C VAL A 129 -2.08 -21.68 -0.31
N LEU A 130 -1.16 -20.83 -0.75
CA LEU A 130 -0.19 -21.13 -1.81
C LEU A 130 1.24 -20.85 -1.32
N ALA A 131 2.10 -21.89 -1.34
CA ALA A 131 3.40 -21.93 -0.65
C ALA A 131 4.34 -20.75 -0.90
N ASP A 132 4.41 -20.28 -2.15
CA ASP A 132 5.31 -19.19 -2.57
C ASP A 132 4.55 -17.89 -2.85
N PHE A 133 3.35 -17.76 -2.28
CA PHE A 133 2.49 -16.62 -2.52
C PHE A 133 1.90 -16.07 -1.22
N MET A 134 0.85 -16.70 -0.69
CA MET A 134 0.12 -16.17 0.48
C MET A 134 -0.84 -17.19 1.09
N ALA A 135 -1.31 -16.86 2.30
CA ALA A 135 -2.46 -17.47 2.96
C ALA A 135 -3.63 -16.47 3.05
N GLN A 136 -4.72 -16.75 2.34
CA GLN A 136 -5.95 -15.95 2.23
C GLN A 136 -7.08 -16.56 3.04
N ALA A 137 -7.79 -15.69 3.75
CA ALA A 137 -8.89 -16.00 4.66
C ALA A 137 -9.95 -14.87 4.65
N GLY A 138 -10.84 -14.87 5.65
CA GLY A 138 -11.83 -13.81 5.84
C GLY A 138 -13.13 -13.97 5.05
N ASP A 139 -13.31 -15.11 4.39
CA ASP A 139 -14.58 -15.47 3.73
C ASP A 139 -15.43 -16.36 4.68
N PRO A 140 -16.63 -15.92 5.11
CA PRO A 140 -17.53 -16.72 5.96
C PRO A 140 -18.04 -17.99 5.28
N THR A 141 -18.10 -18.03 3.96
CA THR A 141 -18.51 -19.20 3.17
C THR A 141 -17.35 -20.18 2.91
N GLY A 142 -16.11 -19.70 3.01
CA GLY A 142 -14.90 -20.45 2.66
C GLY A 142 -14.75 -20.80 1.17
N THR A 143 -15.52 -20.15 0.29
CA THR A 143 -15.52 -20.43 -1.16
C THR A 143 -14.53 -19.57 -1.95
N GLY A 144 -14.07 -18.47 -1.34
CA GLY A 144 -13.34 -17.37 -1.97
C GLY A 144 -14.25 -16.27 -2.55
N MET A 145 -15.58 -16.41 -2.44
CA MET A 145 -16.55 -15.49 -3.06
C MET A 145 -17.43 -14.73 -2.04
N GLY A 146 -17.40 -15.12 -0.77
CA GLY A 146 -18.22 -14.48 0.25
C GLY A 146 -17.58 -13.20 0.80
N GLY A 147 -18.36 -12.46 1.58
CA GLY A 147 -17.95 -11.17 2.14
C GLY A 147 -18.90 -10.63 3.21
N PRO A 148 -18.66 -9.41 3.70
CA PRO A 148 -19.44 -8.83 4.78
C PRO A 148 -20.79 -8.25 4.30
N GLY A 149 -20.96 -8.07 2.99
CA GLY A 149 -22.17 -7.49 2.37
C GLY A 149 -22.00 -6.10 1.78
N TYR A 150 -20.81 -5.52 1.93
CA TYR A 150 -20.43 -4.23 1.35
C TYR A 150 -19.03 -4.27 0.76
N GLU A 151 -18.70 -3.22 0.01
CA GLU A 151 -17.38 -2.94 -0.55
C GLU A 151 -16.90 -1.55 -0.10
N PHE A 152 -15.58 -1.36 0.01
CA PHE A 152 -14.97 -0.06 0.31
C PHE A 152 -13.65 0.17 -0.46
N ALA A 153 -13.22 1.43 -0.47
CA ALA A 153 -12.08 1.92 -1.25
C ALA A 153 -10.74 1.33 -0.83
N ASP A 154 -9.76 1.35 -1.73
CA ASP A 154 -8.36 1.02 -1.43
C ASP A 154 -7.62 2.15 -0.69
N GLU A 155 -6.64 1.82 0.13
CA GLU A 155 -5.79 2.77 0.88
C GLU A 155 -4.29 2.48 0.63
N PHE A 156 -3.78 2.92 -0.52
CA PHE A 156 -2.35 2.80 -0.83
C PHE A 156 -1.55 3.95 -0.18
N TRP A 157 -0.39 3.63 0.39
CA TRP A 157 0.50 4.60 1.02
C TRP A 157 1.96 4.45 0.52
N PRO A 158 2.78 5.51 0.55
CA PRO A 158 4.17 5.47 0.08
C PRO A 158 5.02 4.42 0.80
N GLY A 159 5.67 3.55 0.02
CA GLY A 159 6.45 2.45 0.57
C GLY A 159 5.62 1.22 0.94
N ALA A 160 4.30 1.22 0.71
CA ALA A 160 3.46 0.03 0.75
C ALA A 160 3.78 -0.88 -0.44
N THR A 161 4.90 -1.59 -0.36
CA THR A 161 5.30 -2.59 -1.35
C THR A 161 5.29 -3.98 -0.72
N PHE A 162 4.94 -4.97 -1.54
CA PHE A 162 4.98 -6.37 -1.17
C PHE A 162 6.40 -6.91 -1.28
N ASP A 163 7.33 -6.33 -0.53
CA ASP A 163 8.77 -6.60 -0.60
C ASP A 163 9.24 -7.76 0.28
N ARG A 164 8.37 -8.26 1.17
CA ARG A 164 8.71 -9.29 2.16
C ARG A 164 7.53 -10.19 2.53
N ARG A 165 7.87 -11.26 3.25
CA ARG A 165 6.94 -12.20 3.89
C ARG A 165 6.27 -11.54 5.10
N GLY A 166 5.05 -11.98 5.42
CA GLY A 166 4.34 -11.59 6.64
C GLY A 166 3.55 -10.29 6.52
N LEU A 167 3.37 -9.75 5.31
CA LEU A 167 2.55 -8.57 5.09
C LEU A 167 1.07 -8.96 5.03
N LEU A 168 0.23 -8.23 5.75
CA LEU A 168 -1.22 -8.38 5.80
C LEU A 168 -1.86 -7.37 4.83
N ALA A 169 -2.70 -7.88 3.92
CA ALA A 169 -3.37 -7.05 2.93
C ALA A 169 -4.78 -7.52 2.58
N MET A 170 -5.59 -6.62 2.04
CA MET A 170 -6.96 -6.93 1.62
C MET A 170 -6.97 -7.70 0.30
N ALA A 171 -7.76 -8.77 0.24
CA ALA A 171 -8.14 -9.38 -1.02
C ALA A 171 -9.30 -8.59 -1.65
N ASN A 172 -9.25 -8.41 -2.96
CA ASN A 172 -10.26 -7.68 -3.72
C ASN A 172 -10.49 -8.34 -5.10
N ALA A 173 -11.55 -7.92 -5.79
CA ALA A 173 -11.91 -8.35 -7.14
C ALA A 173 -11.67 -7.24 -8.20
N GLY A 174 -10.82 -6.27 -7.87
CA GLY A 174 -10.59 -5.04 -8.63
C GLY A 174 -10.57 -3.80 -7.71
N PRO A 175 -10.29 -2.61 -8.28
CA PRO A 175 -10.21 -1.38 -7.50
C PRO A 175 -11.47 -1.12 -6.68
N ASN A 176 -11.29 -0.72 -5.42
CA ASN A 176 -12.35 -0.34 -4.48
C ASN A 176 -13.39 -1.43 -4.18
N THR A 177 -12.98 -2.70 -4.20
CA THR A 177 -13.84 -3.85 -3.88
C THR A 177 -13.38 -4.58 -2.60
N ASN A 178 -12.80 -3.84 -1.65
CA ASN A 178 -12.39 -4.42 -0.38
C ASN A 178 -13.62 -4.78 0.46
N GLY A 179 -13.58 -5.94 1.13
CA GLY A 179 -14.67 -6.41 1.99
C GLY A 179 -14.13 -6.97 3.30
N SER A 180 -14.23 -8.29 3.49
CA SER A 180 -13.75 -8.97 4.70
C SER A 180 -12.54 -9.86 4.44
N GLN A 181 -12.30 -10.25 3.18
CA GLN A 181 -11.24 -11.16 2.82
C GLN A 181 -9.87 -10.47 2.89
N PHE A 182 -8.90 -11.17 3.47
CA PHE A 182 -7.52 -10.69 3.63
C PHE A 182 -6.55 -11.82 3.34
N PHE A 183 -5.28 -11.48 3.13
CA PHE A 183 -4.21 -12.46 3.00
C PHE A 183 -2.94 -12.02 3.72
N ILE A 184 -2.11 -13.01 4.08
CA ILE A 184 -0.78 -12.82 4.64
C ILE A 184 0.25 -13.38 3.65
N THR A 185 1.24 -12.59 3.24
CA THR A 185 2.24 -13.02 2.26
C THR A 185 3.19 -14.07 2.80
N PHE A 186 3.55 -15.04 1.95
CA PHE A 186 4.60 -16.01 2.24
C PHE A 186 5.96 -15.63 1.65
N ALA A 187 5.97 -14.73 0.67
CA ALA A 187 7.14 -14.26 -0.05
C ALA A 187 6.90 -12.83 -0.59
N PRO A 188 7.93 -12.13 -1.12
CA PRO A 188 7.75 -10.89 -1.86
C PRO A 188 6.84 -11.09 -3.08
N THR A 189 5.87 -10.20 -3.28
CA THR A 189 4.83 -10.28 -4.33
C THR A 189 4.61 -8.92 -5.02
N PRO A 190 5.66 -8.30 -5.62
CA PRO A 190 5.63 -6.91 -6.10
C PRO A 190 4.60 -6.62 -7.21
N TRP A 191 4.07 -7.65 -7.87
CA TRP A 191 2.97 -7.48 -8.83
C TRP A 191 1.63 -7.11 -8.18
N LEU A 192 1.53 -7.18 -6.84
CA LEU A 192 0.38 -6.73 -6.07
C LEU A 192 0.49 -5.25 -5.65
N ASP A 193 1.65 -4.62 -5.83
CA ASP A 193 1.89 -3.23 -5.47
C ASP A 193 0.88 -2.31 -6.17
N GLY A 194 0.24 -1.41 -5.40
CA GLY A 194 -0.79 -0.50 -5.91
C GLY A 194 -2.10 -1.18 -6.34
N ASN A 195 -2.29 -2.46 -6.03
CA ASN A 195 -3.52 -3.20 -6.33
C ASN A 195 -4.21 -3.75 -5.08
N HIS A 196 -3.49 -3.92 -3.96
CA HIS A 196 -4.03 -4.43 -2.70
C HIS A 196 -3.56 -3.58 -1.51
N THR A 197 -4.49 -3.19 -0.64
CA THR A 197 -4.21 -2.37 0.53
C THR A 197 -3.42 -3.17 1.56
N ILE A 198 -2.16 -2.78 1.83
CA ILE A 198 -1.35 -3.31 2.94
C ILE A 198 -1.76 -2.57 4.22
N PHE A 199 -2.21 -3.31 5.23
CA PHE A 199 -2.74 -2.73 6.47
C PHE A 199 -2.18 -3.35 7.76
N GLY A 200 -1.15 -4.19 7.66
CA GLY A 200 -0.42 -4.66 8.82
C GLY A 200 0.71 -5.64 8.47
N GLU A 201 1.39 -6.15 9.49
CA GLU A 201 2.38 -7.21 9.33
C GLU A 201 2.48 -8.12 10.56
N VAL A 202 3.00 -9.33 10.35
CA VAL A 202 3.24 -10.33 11.39
C VAL A 202 4.40 -9.90 12.28
N ILE A 203 4.17 -9.89 13.59
CA ILE A 203 5.18 -9.58 14.61
C ILE A 203 5.56 -10.79 15.47
N GLU A 204 4.66 -11.76 15.61
CA GLU A 204 4.92 -13.03 16.31
C GLU A 204 4.14 -14.16 15.62
N GLY A 205 4.66 -15.40 15.66
CA GLY A 205 4.00 -16.57 15.09
C GLY A 205 4.27 -16.83 13.60
N ASP A 206 5.42 -16.41 13.05
CA ASP A 206 5.82 -16.76 11.67
C ASP A 206 6.04 -18.28 11.49
N ASP A 207 6.45 -18.98 12.55
CA ASP A 207 6.52 -20.44 12.59
C ASP A 207 5.12 -21.09 12.53
N VAL A 208 4.11 -20.47 13.15
CA VAL A 208 2.70 -20.89 13.04
C VAL A 208 2.16 -20.59 11.65
N LEU A 209 2.46 -19.42 11.09
CA LEU A 209 2.09 -19.05 9.71
C LEU A 209 2.64 -20.07 8.70
N SER A 210 3.83 -20.60 8.95
CA SER A 210 4.46 -21.64 8.12
C SER A 210 3.79 -23.02 8.24
N GLN A 211 2.98 -23.25 9.27
CA GLN A 211 2.25 -24.51 9.49
C GLN A 211 0.86 -24.51 8.85
N ILE A 212 0.39 -23.37 8.35
CA ILE A 212 -0.89 -23.30 7.63
C ILE A 212 -0.83 -24.20 6.39
N THR A 213 -1.74 -25.14 6.33
CA THR A 213 -1.91 -26.19 5.34
C THR A 213 -2.12 -25.60 3.95
N LEU A 214 -1.27 -26.01 3.01
CA LEU A 214 -1.39 -25.62 1.60
C LEU A 214 -2.73 -26.07 1.02
N ARG A 215 -3.36 -25.15 0.28
CA ARG A 215 -4.70 -25.31 -0.27
C ARG A 215 -4.84 -24.49 -1.55
N ASP A 216 -4.89 -25.19 -2.69
CA ASP A 216 -5.22 -24.60 -3.98
C ASP A 216 -6.64 -25.03 -4.43
N PRO A 217 -7.64 -24.14 -4.33
CA PRO A 217 -9.00 -24.40 -4.81
C PRO A 217 -9.05 -24.73 -6.31
N SER A 218 -8.11 -24.18 -7.10
CA SER A 218 -8.02 -24.41 -8.55
C SER A 218 -7.60 -25.84 -8.88
N ALA A 219 -6.89 -26.50 -7.95
CA ALA A 219 -6.50 -27.90 -8.05
C ALA A 219 -7.58 -28.87 -7.53
N GLY A 220 -8.76 -28.37 -7.16
CA GLY A 220 -9.87 -29.19 -6.67
C GLY A 220 -9.70 -29.66 -5.23
N ALA A 221 -9.05 -28.87 -4.37
CA ALA A 221 -8.86 -29.20 -2.97
C ALA A 221 -10.20 -29.34 -2.20
N THR A 222 -10.51 -30.55 -1.72
CA THR A 222 -11.80 -30.87 -1.06
C THR A 222 -11.73 -30.91 0.47
N ALA A 223 -10.54 -31.04 1.06
CA ALA A 223 -10.38 -30.96 2.52
C ALA A 223 -10.78 -29.56 3.03
N PRO A 224 -11.27 -29.37 4.27
CA PRO A 224 -11.44 -28.04 4.82
C PRO A 224 -10.07 -27.34 4.97
N GLY A 225 -10.04 -26.01 4.83
CA GLY A 225 -8.85 -25.21 5.17
C GLY A 225 -8.69 -25.08 6.69
N ASP A 226 -7.51 -24.65 7.14
CA ASP A 226 -7.27 -24.51 8.59
C ASP A 226 -8.15 -23.44 9.21
N LEU A 227 -8.56 -23.68 10.45
CA LEU A 227 -9.53 -22.84 11.15
C LEU A 227 -8.88 -21.60 11.78
N ILE A 228 -9.49 -20.44 11.55
CA ILE A 228 -9.34 -19.25 12.41
C ILE A 228 -10.37 -19.41 13.53
N LYS A 229 -9.95 -19.78 14.74
CA LYS A 229 -10.85 -19.94 15.89
C LYS A 229 -11.48 -18.60 16.26
N THR A 230 -10.67 -17.56 16.36
CA THR A 230 -11.11 -16.17 16.62
C THR A 230 -9.96 -15.20 16.34
N ILE A 231 -10.29 -13.91 16.20
CA ILE A 231 -9.31 -12.82 16.10
C ILE A 231 -9.56 -11.85 17.26
N THR A 232 -8.57 -11.66 18.12
CA THR A 232 -8.67 -10.69 19.24
C THR A 232 -7.92 -9.41 18.92
N ILE A 233 -8.49 -8.27 19.27
CA ILE A 233 -7.90 -6.94 19.04
C ILE A 233 -7.42 -6.33 20.36
N GLU A 234 -6.16 -5.88 20.40
CA GLU A 234 -5.56 -5.12 21.49
C GLU A 234 -5.21 -3.71 21.01
N GLU A 235 -5.42 -2.70 21.85
CA GLU A 235 -5.03 -1.31 21.60
C GLU A 235 -3.84 -0.93 22.48
N SER A 236 -2.94 -0.11 21.96
CA SER A 236 -1.69 0.28 22.64
C SER A 236 -1.20 1.65 22.17
N ASP A 237 -0.52 2.36 23.06
CA ASP A 237 0.22 3.59 22.73
C ASP A 237 1.66 3.30 22.24
N VAL A 238 2.07 2.02 22.22
CA VAL A 238 3.43 1.59 21.89
C VAL A 238 3.43 0.57 20.74
N SER A 239 4.31 0.80 19.75
CA SER A 239 4.65 -0.12 18.66
C SER A 239 5.58 -1.26 19.14
N LEU A 240 5.29 -2.50 18.75
CA LEU A 240 6.13 -3.69 19.01
C LEU A 240 7.05 -4.02 17.85
N LEU A 241 6.73 -3.51 16.66
CA LEU A 241 7.71 -3.43 15.58
C LEU A 241 8.90 -2.59 16.06
N PRO A 242 10.15 -2.99 15.73
CA PRO A 242 11.30 -2.14 15.96
C PRO A 242 10.96 -0.76 15.39
N THR A 243 11.33 0.32 16.09
CA THR A 243 11.20 1.67 15.53
C THR A 243 11.72 1.56 14.11
N PRO A 244 10.87 1.75 13.09
CA PRO A 244 11.31 1.52 11.72
C PRO A 244 12.60 2.34 11.56
N THR A 245 13.60 1.79 10.85
CA THR A 245 14.52 2.68 10.14
C THR A 245 13.61 3.71 9.53
N PRO A 246 13.68 5.01 9.93
CA PRO A 246 12.61 5.94 9.63
C PRO A 246 12.33 5.79 8.15
N LEU A 247 11.14 5.26 7.86
CA LEU A 247 10.62 5.41 6.52
C LEU A 247 10.67 6.91 6.26
N PRO A 248 10.92 7.34 5.00
CA PRO A 248 10.72 8.73 4.61
C PRO A 248 9.48 9.24 5.35
N PRO A 249 9.60 10.33 6.14
CA PRO A 249 8.78 10.58 7.33
C PRO A 249 7.34 10.30 7.01
N THR A 250 6.71 9.49 7.85
CA THR A 250 5.29 9.18 7.81
C THR A 250 4.50 10.28 7.12
N PRO A 251 3.95 10.03 5.90
CA PRO A 251 2.80 10.75 5.41
C PRO A 251 1.87 11.04 6.56
N THR A 252 1.78 12.32 6.93
CA THR A 252 0.72 12.74 7.84
C THR A 252 -0.55 12.37 7.07
N PRO A 253 -1.49 11.58 7.61
CA PRO A 253 -2.64 11.09 6.83
C PRO A 253 -3.46 12.24 6.25
N PHE A 254 -3.28 13.44 6.80
CA PHE A 254 -3.82 14.70 6.32
C PHE A 254 -2.71 15.76 6.37
N PRO A 255 -2.59 16.64 5.37
CA PRO A 255 -1.89 17.90 5.59
C PRO A 255 -2.54 18.61 6.81
N PRO A 256 -1.75 19.16 7.75
CA PRO A 256 -2.27 19.68 9.00
C PRO A 256 -3.27 20.81 8.75
N THR A 257 -4.33 20.84 9.56
CA THR A 257 -5.36 21.88 9.52
C THR A 257 -4.91 23.21 10.14
N SER A 258 -3.68 23.27 10.65
CA SER A 258 -3.04 24.49 11.18
C SER A 258 -1.71 24.71 10.46
N LEU A 259 -1.53 25.92 9.95
CA LEU A 259 -0.38 26.37 9.16
C LEU A 259 0.67 27.08 10.04
N GLU A 260 0.49 27.13 11.36
CA GLU A 260 1.41 27.82 12.27
C GLU A 260 2.54 26.90 12.75
N GLY A 261 3.79 27.33 12.55
CA GLY A 261 4.90 27.02 13.46
C GLY A 261 6.03 26.15 12.91
N ASP A 262 5.78 25.19 12.01
CA ASP A 262 6.82 24.32 11.44
C ASP A 262 6.57 24.06 9.93
N ARG A 263 7.64 24.05 9.11
CA ARG A 263 7.63 23.64 7.69
C ARG A 263 8.18 22.22 7.56
N PRO A 264 7.45 21.17 7.97
CA PRO A 264 7.99 19.82 8.14
C PRO A 264 8.54 19.18 6.86
N LEU A 265 8.14 19.67 5.69
CA LEU A 265 8.57 19.14 4.40
C LEU A 265 9.77 19.89 3.82
N ALA A 266 10.19 21.02 4.40
CA ALA A 266 11.21 21.87 3.81
C ALA A 266 12.56 21.17 3.65
N ASP A 267 12.93 20.38 4.67
CA ASP A 267 14.22 19.69 4.76
C ASP A 267 14.21 18.27 4.16
N LEU A 268 13.06 17.81 3.66
CA LEU A 268 12.92 16.48 3.07
C LEU A 268 13.48 16.44 1.65
N SER A 269 14.10 15.32 1.29
CA SER A 269 14.50 15.06 -0.10
C SER A 269 13.28 14.94 -1.02
N GLY A 270 13.49 15.13 -2.31
CA GLY A 270 12.43 14.97 -3.31
C GLY A 270 11.73 13.62 -3.26
N ASP A 271 12.48 12.54 -3.01
CA ASP A 271 11.93 11.18 -2.88
C ASP A 271 11.11 11.01 -1.60
N GLU A 272 11.51 11.68 -0.50
CA GLU A 272 10.73 11.71 0.75
C GLU A 272 9.42 12.47 0.59
N LYS A 273 9.41 13.55 -0.20
CA LYS A 273 8.19 14.32 -0.48
C LYS A 273 7.26 13.65 -1.50
N ALA A 274 7.80 12.74 -2.32
CA ALA A 274 7.01 12.06 -3.33
C ALA A 274 5.93 11.17 -2.67
N ASN A 275 4.69 11.42 -3.05
CA ASN A 275 3.48 10.79 -2.54
C ASN A 275 3.23 11.03 -1.04
N TYR A 276 3.78 12.10 -0.46
CA TYR A 276 3.74 12.36 0.97
C TYR A 276 2.33 12.43 1.61
N PHE A 277 1.27 12.71 0.87
CA PHE A 277 -0.10 12.79 1.40
C PHE A 277 -1.04 11.85 0.65
N ASN A 278 -2.01 11.25 1.34
CA ASN A 278 -2.98 10.32 0.74
C ASN A 278 -4.28 11.02 0.25
N THR A 279 -4.55 12.24 0.74
CA THR A 279 -5.74 13.01 0.38
C THR A 279 -5.42 14.49 0.29
N ALA A 280 -6.22 15.21 -0.48
CA ALA A 280 -6.16 16.66 -0.58
C ALA A 280 -6.46 17.33 0.78
N PRO A 281 -5.86 18.51 1.05
CA PRO A 281 -6.14 19.27 2.26
C PRO A 281 -7.60 19.67 2.36
N GLU A 282 -8.11 19.71 3.60
CA GLU A 282 -9.36 20.40 3.90
C GLU A 282 -9.23 21.89 3.58
N MET A 283 -10.38 22.55 3.41
CA MET A 283 -10.45 23.99 3.19
C MET A 283 -10.04 24.73 4.48
N VAL A 284 -8.90 25.39 4.45
CA VAL A 284 -8.34 26.16 5.59
C VAL A 284 -8.11 27.63 5.29
N ILE A 285 -8.03 28.02 4.01
CA ILE A 285 -7.92 29.44 3.64
C ILE A 285 -9.22 30.18 3.98
N ASP A 286 -9.10 31.46 4.34
CA ASP A 286 -10.21 32.38 4.51
C ASP A 286 -10.48 33.07 3.17
N THR A 287 -11.54 32.66 2.46
CA THR A 287 -11.93 33.23 1.16
C THR A 287 -12.43 34.68 1.25
N ALA A 288 -12.41 35.30 2.43
CA ALA A 288 -12.64 36.74 2.58
C ALA A 288 -11.34 37.56 2.55
N LYS A 289 -10.19 36.89 2.49
CA LYS A 289 -8.85 37.49 2.46
C LYS A 289 -8.19 37.25 1.11
N SER A 290 -7.13 38.01 0.84
CA SER A 290 -6.34 37.83 -0.37
C SER A 290 -5.01 37.16 -0.08
N TYR A 291 -4.54 36.35 -1.03
CA TYR A 291 -3.31 35.59 -0.88
C TYR A 291 -2.30 35.93 -1.98
N THR A 292 -1.04 36.13 -1.58
CA THR A 292 0.09 36.23 -2.50
C THR A 292 1.16 35.21 -2.13
N ALA A 293 1.91 34.74 -3.12
CA ALA A 293 3.00 33.79 -2.94
C ALA A 293 4.29 34.31 -3.56
N THR A 294 5.32 34.47 -2.75
CA THR A 294 6.68 34.76 -3.23
C THR A 294 7.42 33.45 -3.41
N VAL A 295 7.86 33.18 -4.63
CA VAL A 295 8.63 31.99 -5.00
C VAL A 295 10.09 32.40 -5.17
N ALA A 296 10.95 31.90 -4.27
CA ALA A 296 12.39 32.07 -4.37
C ALA A 296 13.00 30.94 -5.20
N THR A 297 13.86 31.30 -6.15
CA THR A 297 14.57 30.38 -7.02
C THR A 297 16.06 30.73 -7.07
N SER A 298 16.88 29.81 -7.59
CA SER A 298 18.30 30.06 -7.84
C SER A 298 18.59 31.21 -8.83
N GLN A 299 17.60 31.69 -9.59
CA GLN A 299 17.72 32.82 -10.52
C GLN A 299 17.16 34.14 -9.95
N GLY A 300 16.47 34.10 -8.81
CA GLY A 300 15.78 35.25 -8.22
C GLY A 300 14.38 34.91 -7.73
N GLU A 301 13.64 35.93 -7.32
CA GLU A 301 12.30 35.77 -6.76
C GLU A 301 11.23 36.30 -7.72
N PHE A 302 10.06 35.67 -7.72
CA PHE A 302 8.86 36.18 -8.39
C PHE A 302 7.64 36.05 -7.49
N THR A 303 6.65 36.90 -7.69
CA THR A 303 5.45 36.97 -6.85
C THR A 303 4.21 36.61 -7.65
N ILE A 304 3.40 35.72 -7.10
CA ILE A 304 2.12 35.25 -7.65
C ILE A 304 0.99 35.87 -6.84
N SER A 305 0.04 36.53 -7.50
CA SER A 305 -1.28 36.83 -6.94
C SER A 305 -2.17 35.59 -7.11
N LEU A 306 -2.76 35.10 -6.03
CA LEU A 306 -3.65 33.94 -6.07
C LEU A 306 -5.10 34.40 -6.27
N PHE A 307 -5.90 33.56 -6.92
CA PHE A 307 -7.29 33.84 -7.29
C PHE A 307 -8.25 33.02 -6.42
N ASP A 308 -8.23 33.24 -5.10
CA ASP A 308 -9.01 32.46 -4.12
C ASP A 308 -10.54 32.61 -4.31
N ASP A 309 -11.02 33.77 -4.77
CA ASP A 309 -12.43 33.99 -5.12
C ASP A 309 -12.90 33.11 -6.30
N ASP A 310 -12.05 32.91 -7.30
CA ASP A 310 -12.37 32.18 -8.52
C ASP A 310 -12.07 30.67 -8.39
N ALA A 311 -10.98 30.32 -7.71
CA ALA A 311 -10.44 28.96 -7.61
C ALA A 311 -10.05 28.57 -6.17
N PRO A 312 -10.99 28.61 -5.21
CA PRO A 312 -10.68 28.42 -3.78
C PRO A 312 -10.03 27.06 -3.49
N THR A 313 -10.47 25.98 -4.15
CA THR A 313 -9.91 24.63 -3.96
C THR A 313 -8.46 24.56 -4.42
N ALA A 314 -8.17 25.10 -5.61
CA ALA A 314 -6.82 25.14 -6.15
C ALA A 314 -5.89 26.02 -5.31
N VAL A 315 -6.35 27.22 -4.91
CA VAL A 315 -5.56 28.13 -4.07
C VAL A 315 -5.25 27.52 -2.71
N ASN A 316 -6.24 26.91 -2.05
CA ASN A 316 -6.04 26.26 -0.76
C ASN A 316 -5.02 25.14 -0.82
N ASN A 317 -5.14 24.29 -1.84
CA ASN A 317 -4.19 23.22 -2.04
C ASN A 317 -2.76 23.76 -2.19
N PHE A 318 -2.57 24.80 -3.00
CA PHE A 318 -1.27 25.44 -3.18
C PHE A 318 -0.74 26.08 -1.89
N VAL A 319 -1.56 26.85 -1.19
CA VAL A 319 -1.20 27.55 0.05
C VAL A 319 -0.78 26.58 1.14
N VAL A 320 -1.55 25.49 1.33
CA VAL A 320 -1.23 24.46 2.32
C VAL A 320 0.12 23.80 2.00
N LEU A 321 0.34 23.36 0.76
CA LEU A 321 1.60 22.72 0.37
C LEU A 321 2.80 23.66 0.48
N ALA A 322 2.64 24.93 0.11
CA ALA A 322 3.68 25.95 0.25
C ALA A 322 4.05 26.19 1.72
N ASN A 323 3.06 26.34 2.60
CA ASN A 323 3.31 26.56 4.03
C ASN A 323 3.92 25.34 4.73
N LEU A 324 3.70 24.13 4.21
CA LEU A 324 4.36 22.93 4.70
C LEU A 324 5.81 22.77 4.23
N GLY A 325 6.24 23.60 3.26
CA GLY A 325 7.55 23.50 2.63
C GLY A 325 7.66 22.41 1.57
N PHE A 326 6.53 21.96 0.99
CA PHE A 326 6.54 20.92 -0.03
C PHE A 326 7.43 21.31 -1.23
N TYR A 327 7.31 22.54 -1.69
CA TYR A 327 8.02 23.06 -2.86
C TYR A 327 9.48 23.42 -2.60
N ASP A 328 9.92 23.44 -1.34
CA ASP A 328 11.27 23.89 -0.97
C ASP A 328 12.32 22.90 -1.47
N ASN A 329 13.44 23.40 -1.97
CA ASN A 329 14.52 22.58 -2.53
C ASN A 329 14.07 21.60 -3.63
N THR A 330 13.02 21.93 -4.39
CA THR A 330 12.52 21.09 -5.50
C THR A 330 13.04 21.58 -6.86
N PRO A 331 13.30 20.67 -7.82
CA PRO A 331 13.86 21.06 -9.11
C PRO A 331 12.81 21.71 -10.02
N VAL A 332 13.28 22.53 -10.97
CA VAL A 332 12.51 22.86 -12.16
C VAL A 332 12.39 21.60 -13.02
N ASN A 333 11.16 21.16 -13.29
CA ASN A 333 10.89 19.85 -13.86
C ASN A 333 10.97 19.81 -15.38
N ASP A 334 10.46 20.85 -16.03
CA ASP A 334 10.50 20.99 -17.48
C ASP A 334 10.50 22.47 -17.86
N VAL A 335 11.13 22.78 -18.97
CA VAL A 335 11.16 24.12 -19.55
C VAL A 335 10.91 23.97 -21.05
N SER A 336 9.76 24.44 -21.50
CA SER A 336 9.48 24.63 -22.92
C SER A 336 9.75 26.10 -23.25
N PRO A 337 10.88 26.42 -23.92
CA PRO A 337 11.27 27.80 -24.20
C PRO A 337 10.12 28.56 -24.87
N GLU A 338 9.89 29.79 -24.42
CA GLU A 338 8.82 30.68 -24.91
C GLU A 338 7.38 30.21 -24.65
N GLN A 339 7.17 29.03 -24.06
CA GLN A 339 5.84 28.49 -23.78
C GLN A 339 5.54 28.41 -22.30
N LEU A 340 6.30 27.60 -21.54
CA LEU A 340 6.00 27.34 -20.14
C LEU A 340 7.19 26.79 -19.36
N VAL A 341 7.10 26.89 -18.04
CA VAL A 341 7.94 26.20 -17.05
C VAL A 341 7.06 25.26 -16.24
N VAL A 342 7.58 24.10 -15.87
CA VAL A 342 6.92 23.10 -15.02
C VAL A 342 7.70 22.96 -13.72
N ILE A 343 7.00 22.99 -12.59
CA ILE A 343 7.55 22.74 -11.26
C ILE A 343 6.63 21.81 -10.46
N GLY A 344 7.07 21.39 -9.28
CA GLY A 344 6.22 20.70 -8.30
C GLY A 344 6.22 19.16 -8.38
N ALA A 345 7.03 18.54 -9.25
CA ALA A 345 7.39 17.13 -9.11
C ALA A 345 8.67 17.02 -8.26
N PRO A 346 8.56 16.56 -7.00
CA PRO A 346 9.59 16.83 -5.98
C PRO A 346 10.93 16.15 -6.25
N ASN A 347 10.94 14.99 -6.93
CA ASN A 347 12.14 14.23 -7.29
C ASN A 347 12.46 14.27 -8.80
N ASN A 348 11.89 15.23 -9.52
CA ASN A 348 12.01 15.35 -10.98
C ASN A 348 11.41 14.19 -11.80
N ASP A 349 10.62 13.31 -11.17
CA ASP A 349 9.83 12.30 -11.87
C ASP A 349 8.40 12.83 -12.06
N PRO A 350 7.95 13.14 -13.30
CA PRO A 350 6.61 13.67 -13.56
C PRO A 350 5.48 12.67 -13.27
N THR A 351 5.81 11.41 -12.95
CA THR A 351 4.85 10.40 -12.48
C THR A 351 4.72 10.39 -10.95
N LYS A 352 5.57 11.13 -10.25
CA LYS A 352 5.51 11.32 -8.80
C LYS A 352 4.95 12.70 -8.49
N ASP A 353 4.03 12.72 -7.53
CA ASP A 353 3.26 13.89 -7.14
C ASP A 353 3.29 14.01 -5.61
N VAL A 354 2.42 14.83 -5.04
CA VAL A 354 2.17 14.91 -3.60
C VAL A 354 1.46 13.68 -3.02
N GLY A 355 0.84 12.84 -3.86
CA GLY A 355 0.24 11.55 -3.46
C GLY A 355 -1.29 11.50 -3.55
N TYR A 356 -1.93 12.61 -3.89
CA TYR A 356 -3.33 12.70 -4.24
C TYR A 356 -3.52 13.51 -5.52
N THR A 357 -4.72 13.43 -6.10
CA THR A 357 -5.17 14.31 -7.18
C THR A 357 -6.21 15.28 -6.66
N ILE A 358 -6.41 16.38 -7.37
CA ILE A 358 -7.44 17.36 -7.06
C ILE A 358 -8.46 17.45 -8.21
N LYS A 359 -9.67 17.89 -7.87
CA LYS A 359 -10.71 18.30 -8.82
C LYS A 359 -10.79 19.83 -8.81
N PRO A 360 -9.90 20.53 -9.53
CA PRO A 360 -9.79 21.96 -9.38
C PRO A 360 -10.85 22.68 -10.25
N GLU A 361 -11.08 23.95 -9.95
CA GLU A 361 -12.04 24.78 -10.68
C GLU A 361 -11.51 25.11 -12.10
N VAL A 362 -12.27 24.77 -13.13
CA VAL A 362 -11.92 25.07 -14.53
C VAL A 362 -12.96 25.97 -15.18
N GLY A 363 -12.61 26.58 -16.31
CA GLY A 363 -13.50 27.48 -17.05
C GLY A 363 -13.69 28.83 -16.36
N LEU A 364 -12.67 29.27 -15.62
CA LEU A 364 -12.72 30.48 -14.81
C LEU A 364 -12.89 31.74 -15.68
N PRO A 365 -13.54 32.80 -15.17
CA PRO A 365 -13.83 33.99 -15.96
C PRO A 365 -12.57 34.72 -16.44
N THR A 366 -11.45 34.53 -15.73
CA THR A 366 -10.18 35.18 -16.02
C THR A 366 -9.48 34.51 -17.20
N THR A 367 -9.21 35.28 -18.27
CA THR A 367 -8.49 34.78 -19.45
C THR A 367 -7.00 34.60 -19.12
N PRO A 368 -6.41 33.41 -19.36
CA PRO A 368 -4.99 33.19 -19.14
C PRO A 368 -4.10 34.10 -20.00
N ILE A 369 -3.09 34.69 -19.38
CA ILE A 369 -2.05 35.51 -19.99
C ILE A 369 -0.65 34.99 -19.62
N THR A 370 0.42 35.61 -20.15
CA THR A 370 1.78 35.35 -19.66
C THR A 370 1.86 35.55 -18.14
N GLY A 371 2.50 34.61 -17.46
CA GLY A 371 2.59 34.56 -16.00
C GLY A 371 1.44 33.78 -15.34
N SER A 372 0.43 33.30 -16.07
CA SER A 372 -0.63 32.51 -15.46
C SER A 372 -0.10 31.19 -14.91
N VAL A 373 -0.62 30.80 -13.74
CA VAL A 373 -0.24 29.58 -13.02
C VAL A 373 -1.42 28.64 -12.98
N ALA A 374 -1.21 27.37 -13.35
CA ALA A 374 -2.25 26.35 -13.33
C ALA A 374 -1.72 25.00 -12.88
N TYR A 375 -2.59 24.18 -12.30
CA TYR A 375 -2.25 22.77 -12.05
C TYR A 375 -2.14 21.99 -13.37
N ARG A 376 -1.23 21.01 -13.39
CA ARG A 376 -1.13 20.08 -14.51
C ARG A 376 -2.35 19.15 -14.55
N SER A 377 -3.15 19.25 -15.60
CA SER A 377 -4.25 18.32 -15.85
C SER A 377 -3.73 16.93 -16.21
N LEU A 378 -4.33 15.88 -15.64
CA LEU A 378 -3.93 14.48 -15.84
C LEU A 378 -4.95 13.72 -16.69
N THR A 379 -6.23 13.76 -16.28
CA THR A 379 -7.31 13.03 -16.95
C THR A 379 -8.65 13.74 -16.74
N GLN A 380 -9.72 13.20 -17.34
CA GLN A 380 -11.10 13.55 -17.05
C GLN A 380 -11.77 12.40 -16.29
N ASP A 381 -12.64 12.74 -15.34
CA ASP A 381 -13.53 11.82 -14.65
C ASP A 381 -14.74 11.46 -15.54
N VAL A 382 -15.53 10.47 -15.13
CA VAL A 382 -16.69 9.95 -15.87
C VAL A 382 -17.77 11.02 -16.09
N ASP A 383 -17.87 11.99 -15.19
CA ASP A 383 -18.78 13.13 -15.28
C ASP A 383 -18.23 14.30 -16.14
N GLY A 384 -17.02 14.16 -16.69
CA GLY A 384 -16.33 15.17 -17.49
C GLY A 384 -15.51 16.17 -16.67
N SER A 385 -15.50 16.06 -15.34
CA SER A 385 -14.67 16.91 -14.48
C SER A 385 -13.18 16.66 -14.72
N ILE A 386 -12.37 17.70 -14.66
CA ILE A 386 -10.91 17.57 -14.80
C ILE A 386 -10.33 17.04 -13.49
N ILE A 387 -9.46 16.03 -13.61
CA ILE A 387 -8.60 15.55 -12.52
C ILE A 387 -7.19 16.07 -12.80
N ALA A 388 -6.65 16.83 -11.86
CA ALA A 388 -5.32 17.43 -11.96
C ALA A 388 -4.35 16.89 -10.91
N SER A 389 -3.07 17.12 -11.18
CA SER A 389 -1.98 16.88 -10.25
C SER A 389 -2.20 17.63 -8.93
N GLY A 390 -1.78 17.03 -7.82
CA GLY A 390 -1.88 17.65 -6.50
C GLY A 390 -0.78 18.68 -6.23
N SER A 391 0.38 18.60 -6.88
CA SER A 391 1.47 19.58 -6.68
C SER A 391 2.11 20.13 -7.94
N GLN A 392 1.97 19.49 -9.11
CA GLN A 392 2.66 19.95 -10.32
C GLN A 392 1.95 21.15 -10.97
N LEU A 393 2.75 22.17 -11.30
CA LEU A 393 2.29 23.47 -11.77
C LEU A 393 2.88 23.81 -13.14
N PHE A 394 2.06 24.41 -13.99
CA PHE A 394 2.46 25.10 -15.21
C PHE A 394 2.53 26.61 -14.95
N LEU A 395 3.64 27.22 -15.33
CA LEU A 395 3.84 28.67 -15.34
C LEU A 395 4.00 29.13 -16.79
N ALA A 396 3.07 29.95 -17.27
CA ALA A 396 3.01 30.35 -18.68
C ALA A 396 4.05 31.43 -19.03
N LEU A 397 4.91 31.18 -20.04
CA LEU A 397 5.84 32.17 -20.61
C LEU A 397 5.24 32.95 -21.79
N SER A 398 4.20 32.40 -22.42
CA SER A 398 3.38 33.08 -23.42
C SER A 398 1.89 32.92 -23.11
N PRO A 399 1.01 33.80 -23.64
CA PRO A 399 -0.42 33.70 -23.41
C PRO A 399 -0.94 32.33 -23.89
N PRO A 400 -1.53 31.52 -23.00
CA PRO A 400 -2.10 30.24 -23.38
C PRO A 400 -3.24 30.42 -24.39
N PRO A 401 -3.49 29.44 -25.28
CA PRO A 401 -4.64 29.46 -26.17
C PRO A 401 -5.96 29.58 -25.39
N SER A 402 -6.92 30.37 -25.86
CA SER A 402 -8.14 30.66 -25.09
C SER A 402 -9.00 29.43 -24.75
N ASP A 403 -8.88 28.35 -25.53
CA ASP A 403 -9.59 27.08 -25.34
C ASP A 403 -9.02 26.22 -24.21
N VAL A 404 -7.81 26.52 -23.68
CA VAL A 404 -7.23 25.77 -22.56
C VAL A 404 -7.94 26.05 -21.23
N ASN A 405 -8.70 27.14 -21.14
CA ASN A 405 -9.35 27.53 -19.89
C ASN A 405 -10.42 26.52 -19.43
N SER A 406 -10.99 25.73 -20.34
CA SER A 406 -11.92 24.64 -20.00
C SER A 406 -11.22 23.36 -19.53
N ALA A 407 -9.91 23.26 -19.69
CA ALA A 407 -9.12 22.07 -19.42
C ALA A 407 -8.12 22.24 -18.26
N TYR A 408 -7.86 23.47 -17.81
CA TYR A 408 -6.88 23.80 -16.79
C TYR A 408 -7.48 24.76 -15.76
N SER A 409 -7.07 24.58 -14.51
CA SER A 409 -7.45 25.47 -13.40
C SER A 409 -6.39 26.54 -13.20
N PHE A 410 -6.65 27.73 -13.71
CA PHE A 410 -5.77 28.89 -13.51
C PHE A 410 -6.07 29.57 -12.18
N PHE A 411 -5.23 29.35 -11.18
CA PHE A 411 -5.48 29.80 -9.82
C PHE A 411 -4.55 30.95 -9.38
N GLY A 412 -3.68 31.43 -10.27
CA GLY A 412 -2.84 32.58 -9.96
C GLY A 412 -2.16 33.19 -11.18
N LEU A 413 -1.53 34.35 -10.94
CA LEU A 413 -0.81 35.14 -11.94
C LEU A 413 0.48 35.68 -11.32
N VAL A 414 1.61 35.48 -12.00
CA VAL A 414 2.86 36.14 -11.66
C VAL A 414 2.72 37.64 -11.95
N VAL A 415 2.68 38.44 -10.88
CA VAL A 415 2.49 39.91 -10.91
C VAL A 415 3.80 40.68 -10.81
N ASP A 416 4.87 40.03 -10.32
CA ASP A 416 6.22 40.57 -10.24
C ASP A 416 7.25 39.48 -10.52
N GLY A 417 8.37 39.82 -11.16
CA GLY A 417 9.44 38.87 -11.51
C GLY A 417 9.12 37.90 -12.66
N VAL A 418 8.21 38.26 -13.58
CA VAL A 418 7.85 37.41 -14.74
C VAL A 418 9.07 37.09 -15.62
N ASP A 419 10.04 37.99 -15.71
CA ASP A 419 11.30 37.79 -16.43
C ASP A 419 12.17 36.68 -15.83
N ILE A 420 12.08 36.44 -14.52
CA ILE A 420 12.76 35.33 -13.84
C ILE A 420 12.30 33.99 -14.43
N LEU A 421 11.01 33.83 -14.74
CA LEU A 421 10.50 32.60 -15.35
C LEU A 421 11.23 32.25 -16.65
N SER A 422 11.56 33.25 -17.46
CA SER A 422 12.26 33.05 -18.73
C SER A 422 13.73 32.70 -18.58
N SER A 423 14.30 32.91 -17.39
CA SER A 423 15.69 32.58 -17.06
C SER A 423 15.86 31.19 -16.46
N LEU A 424 14.77 30.54 -16.02
CA LEU A 424 14.81 29.23 -15.39
C LEU A 424 15.21 28.12 -16.38
N THR A 425 15.99 27.18 -15.88
CA THR A 425 16.51 26.01 -16.58
C THR A 425 16.31 24.76 -15.73
N LEU A 426 16.52 23.56 -16.31
CA LEU A 426 16.44 22.30 -15.57
C LEU A 426 17.52 22.13 -14.48
N SER A 427 18.52 23.01 -14.44
CA SER A 427 19.51 23.03 -13.35
C SER A 427 19.10 23.93 -12.18
N ASP A 428 18.00 24.66 -12.31
CA ASP A 428 17.51 25.57 -11.28
C ASP A 428 16.60 24.85 -10.28
N THR A 429 16.49 25.47 -9.09
CA THR A 429 15.76 24.93 -7.95
C THR A 429 14.79 25.98 -7.43
N ILE A 430 13.61 25.53 -7.03
CA ILE A 430 12.68 26.29 -6.21
C ILE A 430 13.18 26.18 -4.77
N GLU A 431 13.75 27.26 -4.25
CA GLU A 431 14.41 27.29 -2.94
C GLU A 431 13.37 27.33 -1.82
N SER A 432 12.36 28.18 -1.96
CA SER A 432 11.22 28.22 -1.04
C SER A 432 10.01 28.94 -1.63
N ILE A 433 8.83 28.67 -1.08
CA ILE A 433 7.63 29.48 -1.32
C ILE A 433 7.14 30.06 0.01
N THR A 434 6.86 31.36 0.02
CA THR A 434 6.31 32.07 1.18
C THR A 434 4.93 32.63 0.84
N ILE A 435 3.94 32.32 1.66
CA ILE A 435 2.58 32.83 1.51
C ILE A 435 2.38 34.06 2.41
N VAL A 436 1.77 35.10 1.84
CA VAL A 436 1.30 36.28 2.58
C VAL A 436 -0.22 36.35 2.43
N GLU A 437 -0.89 36.49 3.56
CA GLU A 437 -2.34 36.66 3.70
C GLU A 437 -2.63 38.10 4.12
N GLU A 438 -3.49 38.81 3.38
CA GLU A 438 -3.85 40.23 3.60
C GLU A 438 -5.35 40.45 3.80
#